data_AF-A0A660UFR0-F1
#
_entry.id   AF-A0A660UFR0-F1
#
_cell.length_a   1.000
_cell.length_b   1.000
_cell.length_c   1.000
_cell.angle_alpha   90.00
_cell.angle_beta   90.00
_cell.angle_gamma   90.00
#
_symmetry.space_group_name_H-M   'P 1'
#
loop_
_entity.id
_entity.type
_entity.pdbx_description
1 polymer ?
#
loop_
_entity_poly.entity_id
_entity_poly.type
_entity_poly.pdbx_seq_one_letter_code
_entity_poly.pdbx_strand_id
1 'polypeptide(L)'
;MNNRHIAKSAFYMSMVTFTSRLFGLAREWLRGYLLGTTSGSDAFTIAFMFPNLLRRLVGEGALTAAFIPVFSDYLSKGNKDELDEFVKSFFTVLLLFLIVLVALVLFFA
;
A
#
# COMPACT_ATOMS: atom_id res chain seq x y z
N MET A 1 -2.20 29.70 5.39
CA MET A 1 -1.64 28.41 5.87
C MET A 1 -0.30 28.67 6.53
N ASN A 2 -0.10 28.23 7.78
CA ASN A 2 1.09 28.56 8.56
C ASN A 2 2.24 27.59 8.23
N ASN A 3 3.40 28.10 7.76
CA ASN A 3 4.54 27.28 7.30
C ASN A 3 5.03 26.24 8.32
N ARG A 4 4.83 26.50 9.62
CA ARG A 4 5.15 25.56 10.71
C ARG A 4 4.33 24.26 10.65
N HIS A 5 3.07 24.31 10.23
CA HIS A 5 2.23 23.10 10.13
C HIS A 5 2.67 22.20 8.97
N ILE A 6 3.03 22.79 7.82
CA ILE A 6 3.50 22.04 6.66
C ILE A 6 4.85 21.36 6.98
N ALA A 7 5.78 22.09 7.60
CA ALA A 7 7.08 21.54 8.00
C ALA A 7 6.93 20.38 9.01
N LYS A 8 6.04 20.52 9.99
CA LYS A 8 5.75 19.47 10.97
C LYS A 8 5.17 18.22 10.29
N SER A 9 4.14 18.37 9.45
CA SER A 9 3.53 17.25 8.73
C SER A 9 4.51 16.55 7.78
N ALA A 10 5.33 17.32 7.06
CA ALA A 10 6.37 16.78 6.19
C ALA A 10 7.42 15.98 6.97
N PHE A 11 7.82 16.46 8.15
CA PHE A 11 8.73 15.74 9.03
C PHE A 11 8.14 14.42 9.52
N TYR A 12 6.87 14.40 9.95
CA TYR A 12 6.19 13.15 10.36
C TYR A 12 6.11 12.14 9.21
N MET A 13 5.69 12.57 8.02
CA MET A 13 5.64 11.72 6.83
C MET A 13 7.02 11.12 6.50
N SER A 14 8.06 11.95 6.56
CA SER A 14 9.45 11.55 6.28
C SER A 14 9.94 10.54 7.31
N MET A 15 9.64 10.75 8.59
CA MET A 15 10.03 9.84 9.67
C MET A 15 9.37 8.47 9.50
N VAL A 16 8.05 8.45 9.26
CA VAL A 16 7.30 7.20 9.02
C VAL A 16 7.85 6.45 7.79
N THR A 17 8.14 7.18 6.72
CA THR A 17 8.73 6.60 5.50
C THR A 17 10.13 6.04 5.74
N PHE A 18 10.96 6.77 6.48
CA PHE A 18 12.32 6.35 6.82
C PHE A 18 12.31 5.07 7.66
N THR A 19 11.49 5.03 8.70
CA THR A 19 11.31 3.83 9.52
C THR A 19 10.84 2.63 8.68
N SER A 20 9.88 2.82 7.77
CA SER A 20 9.43 1.76 6.86
C SER A 20 10.57 1.23 5.97
N ARG A 21 11.44 2.12 5.47
CA ARG A 21 12.63 1.72 4.69
C ARG A 21 13.63 0.93 5.51
N LEU A 22 13.86 1.29 6.77
CA LEU A 22 14.74 0.52 7.66
C LEU A 22 14.21 -0.90 7.88
N PHE A 23 12.91 -1.07 8.12
CA PHE A 23 12.31 -2.41 8.19
C PHE A 23 12.43 -3.17 6.87
N GLY A 24 12.27 -2.47 5.74
CA GLY A 24 12.50 -3.04 4.41
C GLY A 24 13.92 -3.56 4.21
N LEU A 25 14.92 -2.80 4.67
CA LEU A 25 16.33 -3.19 4.65
C LEU A 25 16.62 -4.37 5.57
N ALA A 26 16.08 -4.35 6.80
CA ALA A 26 16.22 -5.46 7.75
C ALA A 26 15.66 -6.77 7.17
N ARG A 27 14.50 -6.70 6.51
CA ARG A 27 13.91 -7.84 5.80
C ARG A 27 14.82 -8.36 4.68
N GLU A 28 15.42 -7.47 3.90
CA GLU A 28 16.34 -7.87 2.82
C GLU A 28 17.59 -8.56 3.37
N TRP A 29 18.15 -8.01 4.44
CA TRP A 29 19.31 -8.58 5.11
C TRP A 29 19.00 -9.96 5.70
N LEU A 30 17.84 -10.13 6.34
CA LEU A 30 17.36 -11.41 6.85
C LEU A 30 17.16 -12.44 5.71
N ARG A 31 16.64 -12.02 4.56
CA ARG A 31 16.52 -12.90 3.38
C ARG A 31 17.88 -13.38 2.91
N GLY A 32 18.83 -12.48 2.73
CA GLY A 32 20.20 -12.84 2.34
C GLY A 32 20.89 -13.75 3.36
N TYR A 33 20.68 -13.51 4.66
CA TYR A 33 21.25 -14.34 5.72
C TYR A 33 20.63 -15.74 5.81
N LEU A 34 19.30 -15.84 5.69
CA LEU A 34 18.58 -17.12 5.85
C LEU A 34 18.57 -17.98 4.58
N LEU A 35 18.47 -17.36 3.40
CA LEU A 35 18.31 -18.06 2.12
C LEU A 35 19.59 -18.05 1.26
N GLY A 36 20.51 -17.10 1.47
CA GLY A 36 21.74 -16.99 0.68
C GLY A 36 21.49 -16.90 -0.83
N THR A 37 22.39 -17.46 -1.63
CA THR A 37 22.25 -17.65 -3.08
C THR A 37 21.77 -19.07 -3.39
N THR A 38 20.62 -19.45 -2.83
CA THR A 38 19.99 -20.75 -3.10
C THR A 38 18.81 -20.58 -4.05
N SER A 39 18.40 -21.66 -4.72
CA SER A 39 17.20 -21.66 -5.57
C SER A 39 15.92 -21.22 -4.82
N GLY A 40 15.89 -21.38 -3.49
CA GLY A 40 14.80 -20.87 -2.65
C GLY A 40 14.75 -19.34 -2.55
N SER A 41 15.90 -18.67 -2.63
CA SER A 41 16.01 -17.20 -2.67
C SER A 41 15.43 -16.63 -3.97
N ASP A 42 15.74 -17.27 -5.10
CA ASP A 42 15.23 -16.88 -6.42
C ASP A 42 13.71 -17.11 -6.51
N ALA A 43 13.22 -18.27 -6.08
CA ALA A 43 11.79 -18.58 -6.03
C ALA A 43 11.02 -17.61 -5.13
N PHE A 44 11.55 -17.29 -3.94
CA PHE A 44 10.96 -16.30 -3.05
C PHE A 44 10.91 -14.90 -3.69
N THR A 45 11.99 -14.50 -4.38
CA THR A 45 12.08 -13.20 -5.04
C THR A 45 11.03 -13.07 -6.14
N ILE A 46 10.88 -14.10 -6.98
CA ILE A 46 9.85 -14.13 -8.03
C ILE A 46 8.45 -14.11 -7.41
N ALA A 47 8.20 -14.94 -6.40
CA ALA A 47 6.91 -14.98 -5.71
C ALA A 47 6.55 -13.64 -5.05
N PHE A 48 7.52 -12.93 -4.48
CA PHE A 48 7.31 -11.61 -3.87
C PHE A 48 7.15 -10.49 -4.91
N MET A 49 7.66 -10.68 -6.13
CA MET A 49 7.64 -9.66 -7.18
C MET A 49 6.21 -9.33 -7.62
N PHE A 50 5.39 -10.34 -7.91
CA PHE A 50 4.03 -10.14 -8.41
C PHE A 50 3.14 -9.31 -7.47
N PRO A 51 2.97 -9.65 -6.17
CA PRO A 51 2.19 -8.84 -5.25
C PRO A 51 2.82 -7.46 -5.02
N ASN A 52 4.15 -7.35 -5.02
CA ASN A 52 4.82 -6.08 -4.84
C ASN A 52 4.60 -5.14 -6.05
N LEU A 53 4.60 -5.66 -7.28
CA LEU A 53 4.30 -4.88 -8.48
C LEU A 53 2.88 -4.32 -8.42
N LEU A 54 1.89 -5.14 -8.06
CA LEU A 54 0.50 -4.69 -7.91
C LEU A 54 0.36 -3.62 -6.82
N ARG A 55 1.01 -3.81 -5.67
CA ARG A 55 1.05 -2.82 -4.59
C ARG A 55 1.62 -1.49 -5.07
N ARG A 56 2.67 -1.52 -5.89
CA ARG A 56 3.29 -0.31 -6.47
C ARG A 56 2.40 0.37 -7.50
N LEU A 57 1.76 -0.39 -8.38
CA LEU A 57 0.89 0.14 -9.44
C LEU A 57 -0.39 0.76 -8.88
N VAL A 58 -1.04 0.06 -7.96
CA VAL A 58 -2.34 0.47 -7.42
C VAL A 58 -2.15 1.34 -6.17
N GLY A 59 -1.41 0.86 -5.16
CA GLY A 59 -1.39 1.47 -3.83
C GLY A 59 -0.43 2.64 -3.61
N GLU A 60 0.76 2.62 -4.21
CA GLU A 60 1.80 3.64 -3.91
C GLU A 60 1.55 5.01 -4.57
N GLY A 61 0.69 5.12 -5.59
CA GLY A 61 0.50 6.37 -6.32
C GLY A 61 -0.91 6.60 -6.84
N ALA A 62 -1.38 5.74 -7.76
CA ALA A 62 -2.63 5.98 -8.48
C ALA A 62 -3.86 5.98 -7.57
N LEU A 63 -3.98 4.97 -6.70
CA LEU A 63 -5.12 4.87 -5.78
C LEU A 63 -5.09 6.00 -4.75
N THR A 64 -3.93 6.31 -4.18
CA THR A 64 -3.79 7.37 -3.19
C THR A 64 -4.10 8.76 -3.78
N ALA A 65 -3.64 9.04 -5.00
CA ALA A 65 -3.91 10.30 -5.69
C ALA A 65 -5.37 10.48 -6.10
N ALA A 66 -6.09 9.39 -6.42
CA ALA A 66 -7.52 9.44 -6.74
C ALA A 66 -8.42 9.41 -5.50
N PHE A 67 -8.04 8.65 -4.47
CA PHE A 67 -8.85 8.42 -3.27
C PHE A 67 -8.83 9.61 -2.31
N ILE A 68 -7.65 10.17 -2.00
CA ILE A 68 -7.53 11.24 -0.99
C ILE A 68 -8.40 12.47 -1.31
N PRO A 69 -8.42 13.01 -2.55
CA PRO A 69 -9.24 14.16 -2.88
C PRO A 69 -10.74 13.89 -2.72
N VAL A 70 -11.21 12.72 -3.20
CA VAL A 70 -12.62 12.33 -3.11
C VAL A 70 -13.02 12.10 -1.66
N PHE A 71 -12.22 11.37 -0.89
CA PHE A 71 -12.46 11.16 0.54
C PHE A 71 -12.50 12.49 1.31
N SER A 72 -11.58 13.42 1.00
CA SER A 72 -11.53 14.74 1.64
C SER A 72 -12.75 15.60 1.28
N ASP A 73 -13.26 15.49 0.06
CA ASP A 73 -14.50 16.16 -0.37
C ASP A 73 -15.71 15.66 0.43
N TYR A 74 -15.91 14.33 0.51
CA TYR A 74 -16.98 13.73 1.32
C TYR A 74 -16.84 14.09 2.82
N LEU A 75 -15.62 14.08 3.36
CA LEU A 75 -15.36 14.46 4.74
C LEU A 75 -15.71 15.94 5.00
N SER A 76 -15.44 16.82 4.04
CA SER A 76 -15.69 18.27 4.17
C SER A 76 -17.19 18.64 4.15
N LYS A 77 -18.02 17.84 3.47
CA LYS A 77 -19.48 18.03 3.40
C LYS A 77 -20.18 17.71 4.73
N GLY A 78 -19.54 16.97 5.63
CA GLY A 78 -20.04 16.70 6.98
C GLY A 78 -21.20 15.70 7.06
N ASN A 79 -21.65 15.12 5.94
CA ASN A 79 -22.64 14.05 5.92
C ASN A 79 -21.97 12.71 6.22
N LYS A 80 -22.12 12.23 7.45
CA LYS A 80 -21.50 10.98 7.92
C LYS A 80 -22.02 9.75 7.19
N ASP A 81 -23.31 9.73 6.84
CA ASP A 81 -23.93 8.56 6.21
C ASP A 81 -23.39 8.35 4.79
N GLU A 82 -23.27 9.44 4.02
CA GLU A 82 -22.67 9.41 2.67
C GLU A 82 -21.18 9.04 2.70
N LEU A 83 -20.43 9.54 3.69
CA LEU A 83 -19.02 9.18 3.87
C LEU A 83 -18.88 7.68 4.17
N ASP A 84 -19.69 7.16 5.08
CA ASP A 84 -19.68 5.74 5.45
C ASP A 84 -20.06 4.85 4.26
N GLU A 85 -21.05 5.25 3.47
CA GLU A 85 -21.45 4.53 2.25
C GLU A 85 -20.34 4.53 1.20
N PHE A 86 -19.70 5.67 0.96
CA PHE A 86 -18.55 5.77 0.06
C PHE A 86 -17.40 4.86 0.49
N VAL A 87 -17.01 4.90 1.77
CA VAL A 87 -15.93 4.08 2.32
C VAL A 87 -16.27 2.60 2.19
N LYS A 88 -17.50 2.19 2.57
CA LYS A 88 -17.95 0.80 2.44
C LYS A 88 -17.90 0.32 0.99
N SER A 89 -18.44 1.11 0.08
CA SER A 89 -18.48 0.78 -1.35
C SER A 89 -17.06 0.63 -1.92
N PHE A 90 -16.18 1.60 -1.66
CA PHE A 90 -14.79 1.58 -2.11
C PHE A 90 -14.04 0.34 -1.60
N PHE A 91 -14.09 0.06 -0.30
CA PHE A 91 -13.41 -1.10 0.27
C PHE A 91 -14.02 -2.42 -0.20
N THR A 92 -15.33 -2.48 -0.42
CA THR A 92 -16.00 -3.68 -0.96
C THR A 92 -15.50 -4.01 -2.37
N VAL A 93 -15.45 -3.00 -3.25
CA VAL A 93 -14.93 -3.19 -4.62
C VAL A 93 -13.46 -3.56 -4.60
N LEU A 94 -12.64 -2.90 -3.77
CA LEU A 94 -11.22 -3.21 -3.61
C LEU A 94 -11.00 -4.65 -3.12
N LEU A 95 -11.79 -5.09 -2.15
CA LEU A 95 -11.71 -6.43 -1.58
C LEU A 95 -12.15 -7.50 -2.59
N LEU A 96 -13.25 -7.26 -3.31
CA LEU A 96 -13.69 -8.15 -4.40
C LEU A 96 -12.62 -8.27 -5.49
N PHE A 97 -12.04 -7.14 -5.91
CA PHE A 97 -10.94 -7.12 -6.87
C PHE A 97 -9.74 -7.95 -6.37
N LEU A 98 -9.35 -7.78 -5.10
CA LEU A 98 -8.25 -8.53 -4.51
C LEU A 98 -8.54 -10.04 -4.43
N ILE A 99 -9.77 -10.43 -4.07
CA ILE A 99 -10.19 -11.84 -4.05
C ILE A 99 -10.08 -12.46 -5.45
N VAL A 100 -10.64 -11.79 -6.46
CA VAL A 100 -10.59 -12.27 -7.85
C VAL A 100 -9.13 -12.39 -8.32
N LEU A 101 -8.32 -11.40 -8.01
CA LEU A 101 -6.90 -11.40 -8.37
C LEU A 101 -6.15 -12.56 -7.70
N VAL A 102 -6.37 -12.79 -6.40
CA VAL A 102 -5.74 -13.91 -5.67
C VAL A 102 -6.24 -15.25 -6.22
N ALA A 103 -7.53 -15.40 -6.51
CA ALA A 103 -8.09 -16.60 -7.09
C ALA A 103 -7.48 -16.91 -8.47
N LEU A 104 -7.29 -15.88 -9.32
CA LEU A 104 -6.61 -16.03 -10.60
C LEU A 104 -5.16 -16.46 -10.42
N VAL A 105 -4.42 -15.85 -9.51
CA VAL A 105 -3.04 -16.26 -9.21
C VAL A 105 -2.99 -17.72 -8.77
N LEU A 106 -3.86 -18.15 -7.85
CA LEU A 106 -3.94 -19.53 -7.39
C LEU A 106 -4.35 -20.52 -8.48
N PHE A 107 -5.11 -20.08 -9.49
CA PHE A 107 -5.50 -20.92 -10.61
C PHE A 107 -4.34 -21.17 -11.59
N PHE A 108 -3.45 -20.18 -11.76
CA PHE A 108 -2.29 -20.27 -12.67
C PHE A 108 -0.99 -20.71 -12.00
N ALA A 109 -0.92 -20.69 -10.66
CA ALA A 109 0.22 -21.14 -9.86
C ALA A 109 0.23 -22.67 -9.70
#